data_AF-X1BVZ9-F1
#
_entry.id   AF-X1BVZ9-F1
#
_cell.length_a   1.000
_cell.length_b   1.000
_cell.length_c   1.000
_cell.angle_alpha   90.00
_cell.angle_beta   90.00
_cell.angle_gamma   90.00
#
_symmetry.space_group_name_H-M   'P 1'
#
loop_
_entity.id
_entity.type
_entity.pdbx_description
1 polymer ?
#
loop_
_entity_poly.entity_id
_entity_poly.type
_entity_poly.pdbx_seq_one_letter_code
_entity_poly.pdbx_strand_id
1 'polypeptide(L)'
;GSILDEAKDGDFVLCRTTMPLVKLFFTFLLEKKKAIIKGSDIGISLVEMTKNHKSVAETLKFWGGEIKEFEKTLKSKGILNFEDHSGYVSLKDKVGVLNFFGKLSKSLPDMKKLIRQVFRDDIEGIVLSTVHKAKGLESDRVFIARPDLLPMNTSSKWQADQEKNLEYVAITRAKNELIYDNEWTDLSPEDIENLKDENKKIKGRRKRKT
;
A
#
# COMPACT_ATOMS: atom_id res chain seq x y z
N GLY A 1 12.55 -15.60 2.57
CA GLY A 1 11.86 -16.32 1.49
C GLY A 1 11.31 -15.30 0.52
N SER A 2 10.61 -15.76 -0.51
CA SER A 2 9.95 -14.92 -1.51
C SER A 2 8.45 -14.95 -1.26
N ILE A 3 7.85 -13.79 -0.98
CA ILE A 3 6.39 -13.68 -0.80
C ILE A 3 5.66 -14.13 -2.07
N LEU A 4 6.19 -13.76 -3.24
CA LEU A 4 5.56 -14.09 -4.51
C LEU A 4 5.51 -15.60 -4.73
N ASP A 5 6.58 -16.32 -4.38
CA ASP A 5 6.66 -17.75 -4.63
C ASP A 5 5.96 -18.60 -3.55
N GLU A 6 5.99 -18.14 -2.30
CA GLU A 6 5.60 -18.96 -1.14
C GLU A 6 4.22 -18.64 -0.55
N ALA A 7 3.69 -17.44 -0.78
CA ALA A 7 2.41 -17.02 -0.20
C ALA A 7 1.23 -17.75 -0.85
N LYS A 8 0.32 -18.25 -0.01
CA LYS A 8 -0.89 -18.98 -0.40
C LYS A 8 -2.10 -18.51 0.40
N ASP A 9 -3.28 -18.95 -0.03
CA ASP A 9 -4.54 -18.64 0.64
C ASP A 9 -4.47 -18.92 2.16
N GLY A 10 -4.90 -17.95 2.97
CA GLY A 10 -4.82 -17.99 4.44
C GLY A 10 -3.55 -17.37 5.02
N ASP A 11 -2.50 -17.17 4.23
CA ASP A 11 -1.30 -16.47 4.69
C ASP A 11 -1.58 -14.97 4.90
N PHE A 12 -0.85 -14.39 5.85
CA PHE A 12 -0.99 -13.00 6.22
C PHE A 12 0.29 -12.22 5.95
N VAL A 13 0.23 -11.22 5.08
CA VAL A 13 1.37 -10.40 4.68
C VAL A 13 1.27 -9.01 5.29
N LEU A 14 2.32 -8.60 5.98
CA LEU A 14 2.42 -7.34 6.69
C LEU A 14 3.50 -6.46 6.09
N CYS A 15 3.22 -5.17 6.01
CA CYS A 15 4.23 -4.16 5.68
C CYS A 15 4.07 -2.92 6.56
N ARG A 16 5.15 -2.15 6.72
CA ARG A 16 5.07 -0.87 7.43
C ARG A 16 4.22 0.16 6.67
N THR A 17 4.26 0.13 5.34
CA THR A 17 3.66 1.14 4.44
C THR A 17 2.68 0.49 3.46
N THR A 18 1.84 1.31 2.81
CA THR A 18 0.74 0.84 1.98
C THR A 18 1.20 0.49 0.57
N MET A 19 2.13 1.25 0.00
CA MET A 19 2.55 1.07 -1.39
C MET A 19 3.05 -0.36 -1.71
N PRO A 20 3.93 -0.98 -0.90
CA PRO A 20 4.35 -2.37 -1.15
C PRO A 20 3.17 -3.33 -1.23
N LEU A 21 2.19 -3.20 -0.34
CA LEU A 21 0.98 -4.04 -0.33
C LEU A 21 0.15 -3.88 -1.61
N VAL A 22 0.04 -2.64 -2.12
CA VAL A 22 -0.66 -2.38 -3.39
C VAL A 22 0.06 -3.06 -4.56
N LYS A 23 1.40 -3.00 -4.60
CA LYS A 23 2.19 -3.69 -5.64
C LYS A 23 2.03 -5.20 -5.55
N LEU A 24 2.11 -5.79 -4.35
CA LEU A 24 1.87 -7.22 -4.14
C LEU A 24 0.47 -7.63 -4.59
N PHE A 25 -0.56 -6.88 -4.20
CA PHE A 25 -1.94 -7.17 -4.61
C PHE A 25 -2.08 -7.30 -6.12
N PHE A 26 -1.51 -6.36 -6.87
CA PHE A 26 -1.58 -6.39 -8.33
C PHE A 26 -0.70 -7.48 -8.95
N THR A 27 0.44 -7.82 -8.32
CA THR A 27 1.26 -8.96 -8.73
C THR A 27 0.49 -10.27 -8.57
N PHE A 28 -0.13 -10.48 -7.41
CA PHE A 28 -1.00 -11.63 -7.17
C PHE A 28 -2.20 -11.68 -8.11
N LEU A 29 -2.78 -10.53 -8.48
CA LEU A 29 -3.84 -10.47 -9.48
C LEU A 29 -3.38 -11.01 -10.84
N LEU A 30 -2.19 -10.64 -11.31
CA LEU A 30 -1.60 -11.15 -12.56
C LEU A 30 -1.33 -12.65 -12.49
N GLU A 31 -0.87 -13.13 -11.33
CA GLU A 31 -0.62 -14.56 -11.06
C GLU A 31 -1.91 -15.36 -10.80
N LYS A 32 -3.08 -14.69 -10.82
CA LYS A 32 -4.39 -15.28 -10.49
C LYS A 32 -4.46 -15.85 -9.07
N LYS A 33 -3.62 -15.37 -8.16
CA LYS A 33 -3.72 -15.63 -6.72
C LYS A 33 -4.72 -14.68 -6.12
N LYS A 34 -5.63 -15.20 -5.28
CA LYS A 34 -6.62 -14.36 -4.61
C LYS A 34 -5.93 -13.61 -3.49
N ALA A 35 -5.97 -12.29 -3.53
CA ALA A 35 -5.43 -11.43 -2.49
C ALA A 35 -6.38 -10.28 -2.19
N ILE A 36 -6.27 -9.73 -0.99
CA ILE A 36 -7.03 -8.56 -0.53
C ILE A 36 -6.14 -7.62 0.24
N ILE A 37 -6.43 -6.32 0.26
CA ILE A 37 -5.76 -5.36 1.14
C ILE A 37 -6.72 -4.90 2.24
N LYS A 38 -6.44 -5.30 3.47
CA LYS A 38 -7.20 -4.93 4.66
C LYS A 38 -6.96 -3.48 5.04
N GLY A 39 -8.03 -2.75 5.34
CA GLY A 39 -7.98 -1.32 5.66
C GLY A 39 -8.84 -0.50 4.72
N SER A 40 -10.16 -0.63 4.82
CA SER A 40 -11.08 0.23 4.05
C SER A 40 -10.88 1.73 4.32
N ASP A 41 -10.38 2.10 5.50
CA ASP A 41 -10.12 3.48 5.89
C ASP A 41 -9.03 4.17 5.05
N ILE A 42 -7.97 3.45 4.66
CA ILE A 42 -6.97 4.02 3.75
C ILE A 42 -7.59 4.22 2.35
N GLY A 43 -8.44 3.29 1.91
CA GLY A 43 -9.21 3.43 0.67
C GLY A 43 -10.13 4.65 0.69
N ILE A 44 -10.84 4.87 1.81
CA ILE A 44 -11.69 6.05 2.04
C ILE A 44 -10.84 7.33 2.03
N SER A 45 -9.71 7.34 2.74
CA SER A 45 -8.79 8.48 2.78
C SER A 45 -8.25 8.84 1.40
N LEU A 46 -7.90 7.85 0.57
CA LEU A 46 -7.43 8.09 -0.80
C LEU A 46 -8.55 8.62 -1.70
N VAL A 47 -9.78 8.12 -1.56
CA VAL A 47 -10.94 8.67 -2.27
C VAL A 47 -11.20 10.12 -1.84
N GLU A 48 -11.06 10.44 -0.55
CA GLU A 48 -11.20 11.80 -0.02
C GLU A 48 -10.20 12.77 -0.65
N MET A 49 -8.94 12.35 -0.81
CA MET A 49 -7.88 13.13 -1.47
C MET A 49 -8.19 13.50 -2.92
N THR A 50 -9.15 12.82 -3.56
CA THR A 50 -9.60 13.15 -4.92
C THR A 50 -10.80 14.09 -4.96
N LYS A 51 -11.38 14.47 -3.80
CA LYS A 51 -12.49 15.43 -3.76
C LYS A 51 -12.00 16.80 -4.21
N ASN A 52 -12.92 17.57 -4.78
CA ASN A 52 -12.71 18.93 -5.27
C ASN A 52 -11.73 19.08 -6.46
N HIS A 53 -11.12 18.00 -6.93
CA HIS A 53 -10.36 17.97 -8.18
C HIS A 53 -11.26 17.56 -9.36
N LYS A 54 -11.01 18.15 -10.54
CA LYS A 54 -11.78 17.89 -11.76
C LYS A 54 -11.21 16.73 -12.58
N SER A 55 -9.92 16.42 -12.42
CA SER A 55 -9.25 15.36 -13.18
C SER A 55 -8.21 14.60 -12.35
N VAL A 56 -7.81 13.43 -12.87
CA VAL A 56 -6.68 12.65 -12.32
C VAL A 56 -5.41 13.50 -12.37
N ALA A 57 -5.10 14.11 -13.51
CA ALA A 57 -3.90 14.92 -13.68
C ALA A 57 -3.83 16.10 -12.68
N GLU A 58 -4.94 16.79 -12.47
CA GLU A 58 -5.04 17.86 -11.46
C GLU A 58 -4.81 17.33 -10.05
N THR A 59 -5.44 16.21 -9.69
CA THR A 59 -5.26 15.57 -8.37
C THR A 59 -3.79 15.24 -8.12
N LEU A 60 -3.12 14.60 -9.08
CA LEU A 60 -1.72 14.20 -8.92
C LEU A 60 -0.79 15.42 -8.87
N LYS A 61 -1.07 16.46 -9.67
CA LYS A 61 -0.32 17.72 -9.66
C LYS A 61 -0.45 18.43 -8.31
N PHE A 62 -1.66 18.53 -7.78
CA PHE A 62 -1.93 19.16 -6.48
C PHE A 62 -1.14 18.48 -5.37
N TRP A 63 -1.32 17.17 -5.19
CA TRP A 63 -0.65 16.43 -4.13
C TRP A 63 0.87 16.33 -4.30
N GLY A 64 1.36 16.33 -5.54
CA GLY A 64 2.80 16.48 -5.81
C GLY A 64 3.35 17.85 -5.39
N GLY A 65 2.52 18.91 -5.45
CA GLY A 65 2.83 20.22 -4.90
C GLY A 65 2.84 20.22 -3.37
N GLU A 66 1.83 19.63 -2.74
CA GLU A 66 1.71 19.54 -1.28
C GLU A 66 2.91 18.82 -0.62
N ILE A 67 3.43 17.76 -1.24
CA ILE A 67 4.67 17.10 -0.76
C ILE A 67 5.83 18.08 -0.75
N LYS A 68 6.04 18.82 -1.84
CA LYS A 68 7.14 19.79 -1.96
C LYS A 68 6.99 20.93 -0.96
N GLU A 69 5.77 21.37 -0.71
CA GLU A 69 5.51 22.44 0.25
C GLU A 69 5.71 21.97 1.70
N PHE A 70 5.32 20.73 2.01
CA PHE A 70 5.59 20.14 3.31
C PHE A 70 7.10 19.96 3.54
N GLU A 71 7.85 19.50 2.53
CA GLU A 71 9.30 19.43 2.57
C GLU A 71 9.94 20.79 2.91
N LYS A 72 9.55 21.86 2.20
CA LYS A 72 10.04 23.22 2.49
C LYS A 72 9.69 23.67 3.91
N THR A 73 8.48 23.37 4.37
CA THR A 73 8.03 23.71 5.73
C THR A 73 8.84 23.00 6.80
N LEU A 74 9.24 21.75 6.57
CA LEU A 74 10.09 21.02 7.50
C LEU A 74 11.52 21.59 7.50
N LYS A 75 12.06 21.89 6.31
CA LYS A 75 13.38 22.53 6.17
C LYS A 75 13.44 23.90 6.84
N SER A 76 12.41 24.73 6.71
CA SER A 76 12.36 26.05 7.35
C SER A 76 12.27 25.97 8.88
N LYS A 77 11.77 24.85 9.42
CA LYS A 77 11.79 24.52 10.86
C LYS A 77 13.09 23.86 11.33
N GLY A 78 14.11 23.78 10.47
CA GLY A 78 15.41 23.17 10.80
C GLY A 78 15.42 21.63 10.76
N ILE A 79 14.36 20.99 10.26
CA ILE A 79 14.31 19.53 10.10
C ILE A 79 14.96 19.18 8.77
N LEU A 80 16.24 18.80 8.81
CA LEU A 80 17.02 18.44 7.61
C LEU A 80 16.70 17.03 7.11
N ASN A 81 16.51 16.07 8.02
CA ASN A 81 16.14 14.69 7.70
C ASN A 81 14.61 14.54 7.60
N PHE A 82 13.99 15.32 6.72
CA PHE A 82 12.53 15.30 6.54
C PHE A 82 12.00 13.95 6.04
N GLU A 83 12.85 13.14 5.42
CA GLU A 83 12.48 11.79 4.97
C GLU A 83 12.19 10.81 6.11
N ASP A 84 12.70 11.09 7.32
CA ASP A 84 12.40 10.32 8.53
C ASP A 84 11.20 10.91 9.30
N HIS A 85 10.67 12.04 8.86
CA HIS A 85 9.53 12.69 9.53
C HIS A 85 8.25 11.89 9.26
N SER A 86 7.65 11.32 10.32
CA SER A 86 6.50 10.42 10.23
C SER A 86 5.32 10.97 9.42
N GLY A 87 4.99 12.26 9.58
CA GLY A 87 3.95 12.92 8.79
C GLY A 87 4.30 13.01 7.30
N TYR A 88 5.57 13.23 6.97
CA TYR A 88 6.03 13.32 5.58
C TYR A 88 6.02 11.95 4.93
N VAL A 89 6.52 10.92 5.61
CA VAL A 89 6.48 9.52 5.15
C VAL A 89 5.06 9.06 4.88
N SER A 90 4.14 9.33 5.81
CA SER A 90 2.71 8.97 5.67
C SER A 90 2.07 9.66 4.46
N LEU A 91 2.33 10.95 4.25
CA LEU A 91 1.83 11.67 3.09
C LEU A 91 2.46 11.14 1.79
N LYS A 92 3.78 10.94 1.76
CA LYS A 92 4.54 10.42 0.61
C LYS A 92 4.01 9.05 0.18
N ASP A 93 3.74 8.14 1.12
CA ASP A 93 3.15 6.83 0.85
C ASP A 93 1.75 6.97 0.23
N LYS A 94 0.86 7.76 0.84
CA LYS A 94 -0.50 8.00 0.30
C LYS A 94 -0.49 8.56 -1.11
N VAL A 95 0.30 9.60 -1.35
CA VAL A 95 0.41 10.23 -2.68
C VAL A 95 1.08 9.29 -3.67
N GLY A 96 2.05 8.48 -3.23
CA GLY A 96 2.60 7.39 -4.02
C GLY A 96 1.48 6.46 -4.51
N VAL A 97 0.67 5.94 -3.59
CA VAL A 97 -0.44 5.03 -3.91
C VAL A 97 -1.44 5.71 -4.84
N LEU A 98 -1.75 6.97 -4.60
CA LEU A 98 -2.61 7.79 -5.44
C LEU A 98 -2.06 7.93 -6.86
N ASN A 99 -0.76 8.20 -7.02
CA ASN A 99 -0.08 8.24 -8.31
C ASN A 99 -0.16 6.88 -9.04
N PHE A 100 0.04 5.79 -8.31
CA PHE A 100 -0.05 4.44 -8.89
C PHE A 100 -1.46 4.16 -9.44
N PHE A 101 -2.51 4.41 -8.66
CA PHE A 101 -3.88 4.29 -9.13
C PHE A 101 -4.19 5.25 -10.28
N GLY A 102 -3.63 6.47 -10.26
CA GLY A 102 -3.77 7.44 -11.34
C GLY A 102 -3.22 6.92 -12.67
N LYS A 103 -2.08 6.22 -12.68
CA LYS A 103 -1.51 5.58 -13.88
C LYS A 103 -2.39 4.47 -14.45
N LEU A 104 -3.18 3.82 -13.60
CA LEU A 104 -4.08 2.73 -13.99
C LEU A 104 -5.51 3.19 -14.36
N SER A 105 -5.81 4.48 -14.19
CA SER A 105 -7.18 4.99 -14.27
C SER A 105 -7.35 5.99 -15.40
N LYS A 106 -8.50 5.94 -16.08
CA LYS A 106 -8.81 6.89 -17.18
C LYS A 106 -9.52 8.16 -16.71
N SER A 107 -10.12 8.12 -15.52
CA SER A 107 -10.90 9.22 -14.96
C SER A 107 -10.99 9.11 -13.43
N LEU A 108 -11.42 10.18 -12.76
CA LEU A 108 -11.62 10.14 -11.30
C LEU A 108 -12.67 9.11 -10.85
N PRO A 109 -13.84 8.96 -11.50
CA PRO A 109 -14.77 7.89 -11.16
C PRO A 109 -14.14 6.50 -11.27
N ASP A 110 -13.34 6.28 -12.31
CA ASP A 110 -12.64 5.01 -12.54
C ASP A 110 -11.61 4.72 -11.43
N MET A 111 -10.81 5.74 -11.10
CA MET A 111 -9.83 5.68 -10.03
C MET A 111 -10.46 5.38 -8.67
N LYS A 112 -11.53 6.11 -8.31
CA LYS A 112 -12.30 5.89 -7.08
C LYS A 112 -12.88 4.48 -7.02
N LYS A 113 -13.33 3.95 -8.15
CA LYS A 113 -13.84 2.57 -8.24
C LYS A 113 -12.73 1.56 -8.01
N LEU A 114 -11.57 1.73 -8.67
CA LEU A 114 -10.43 0.83 -8.54
C LEU A 114 -9.91 0.81 -7.09
N ILE A 115 -9.74 1.96 -6.45
CA ILE A 115 -9.34 2.05 -5.03
C ILE A 115 -10.27 1.23 -4.14
N ARG A 116 -11.59 1.42 -4.25
CA ARG A 116 -12.59 0.66 -3.46
C ARG A 116 -12.63 -0.83 -3.78
N GLN A 117 -12.14 -1.25 -4.94
CA GLN A 117 -12.07 -2.66 -5.30
C GLN A 117 -10.84 -3.35 -4.70
N VAL A 118 -9.74 -2.61 -4.51
CA VAL A 118 -8.49 -3.12 -3.95
C VAL A 118 -8.52 -3.16 -2.43
N PHE A 119 -9.00 -2.09 -1.78
CA PHE A 119 -9.10 -2.02 -0.32
C PHE A 119 -10.45 -2.54 0.16
N ARG A 120 -10.43 -3.67 0.89
CA ARG A 120 -11.62 -4.35 1.42
C ARG A 120 -11.33 -4.93 2.79
N ASP A 121 -12.36 -5.16 3.58
CA ASP A 121 -12.23 -5.72 4.92
C ASP A 121 -12.68 -7.19 5.02
N ASP A 122 -12.90 -7.85 3.88
CA ASP A 122 -13.07 -9.31 3.82
C ASP A 122 -11.82 -10.04 4.34
N ILE A 123 -11.91 -11.36 4.57
CA ILE A 123 -10.79 -12.20 4.96
C ILE A 123 -10.85 -13.44 4.07
N GLU A 124 -10.38 -13.31 2.83
CA GLU A 124 -10.33 -14.40 1.86
C GLU A 124 -9.06 -14.29 1.00
N GLY A 125 -8.43 -15.44 0.71
CA GLY A 125 -7.16 -15.49 -0.02
C GLY A 125 -5.96 -15.05 0.83
N ILE A 126 -4.93 -14.51 0.17
CA ILE A 126 -3.77 -13.88 0.81
C ILE A 126 -4.19 -12.53 1.38
N VAL A 127 -4.05 -12.34 2.69
CA VAL A 127 -4.45 -11.09 3.36
C VAL A 127 -3.25 -10.16 3.41
N LEU A 128 -3.36 -8.96 2.84
CA LEU A 128 -2.31 -7.94 2.87
C LEU A 128 -2.74 -6.84 3.85
N SER A 129 -1.87 -6.42 4.76
CA SER A 129 -2.22 -5.34 5.69
C SER A 129 -1.01 -4.54 6.15
N THR A 130 -1.26 -3.28 6.52
CA THR A 130 -0.22 -2.53 7.25
C THR A 130 -0.15 -3.04 8.68
N VAL A 131 1.03 -2.97 9.30
CA VAL A 131 1.21 -3.39 10.71
C VAL A 131 0.20 -2.72 11.66
N HIS A 132 -0.15 -1.46 11.39
CA HIS A 132 -1.15 -0.69 12.16
C HIS A 132 -2.53 -1.34 12.18
N LYS A 133 -2.91 -2.01 11.09
CA LYS A 133 -4.22 -2.64 10.91
C LYS A 133 -4.24 -4.13 11.30
N ALA A 134 -3.07 -4.69 11.60
CA ALA A 134 -2.91 -6.07 12.04
C ALA A 134 -3.10 -6.25 13.57
N LYS A 135 -3.35 -5.19 14.33
CA LYS A 135 -3.52 -5.31 15.80
C LYS A 135 -4.75 -6.19 16.12
N GLY A 136 -4.54 -7.25 16.89
CA GLY A 136 -5.59 -8.19 17.29
C GLY A 136 -5.90 -9.27 16.23
N LEU A 137 -5.16 -9.28 15.12
CA LEU A 137 -5.21 -10.36 14.13
C LEU A 137 -3.99 -11.26 14.30
N GLU A 138 -4.09 -12.50 13.85
CA GLU A 138 -3.03 -13.50 13.91
C GLU A 138 -3.25 -14.53 12.79
N SER A 139 -2.18 -15.13 12.29
CA SER A 139 -2.23 -16.22 11.32
C SER A 139 -1.13 -17.24 11.58
N ASP A 140 -1.32 -18.47 11.11
CA ASP A 140 -0.34 -19.54 11.25
C ASP A 140 0.99 -19.18 10.60
N ARG A 141 0.93 -18.56 9.41
CA ARG A 141 2.08 -18.08 8.65
C ARG A 141 1.93 -16.58 8.38
N VAL A 142 2.95 -15.83 8.76
CA VAL A 142 3.01 -14.38 8.53
C VAL A 142 4.25 -14.03 7.75
N PHE A 143 4.07 -13.20 6.73
CA PHE A 143 5.16 -12.64 5.93
C PHE A 143 5.36 -11.17 6.26
N ILE A 144 6.60 -10.74 6.41
CA ILE A 144 6.98 -9.34 6.51
C ILE A 144 7.52 -8.88 5.15
N ALA A 145 6.70 -8.16 4.41
CA ALA A 145 7.07 -7.50 3.17
C ALA A 145 7.90 -6.25 3.49
N ARG A 146 9.03 -6.07 2.78
CA ARG A 146 9.95 -4.94 2.97
C ARG A 146 10.38 -4.77 4.43
N PRO A 147 11.09 -5.77 5.00
CA PRO A 147 11.60 -5.69 6.37
C PRO A 147 12.54 -4.50 6.57
N ASP A 148 13.19 -4.01 5.52
CA ASP A 148 13.99 -2.79 5.52
C ASP A 148 13.20 -1.51 5.86
N LEU A 149 11.86 -1.56 5.82
CA LEU A 149 10.98 -0.45 6.21
C LEU A 149 10.45 -0.58 7.64
N LEU A 150 10.79 -1.64 8.38
CA LEU A 150 10.26 -1.93 9.72
C LEU A 150 11.40 -2.33 10.67
N PRO A 151 11.74 -1.51 11.68
CA PRO A 151 11.14 -0.23 12.04
C PRO A 151 11.51 0.91 11.09
N MET A 152 10.66 1.93 11.00
CA MET A 152 11.02 3.15 10.27
C MET A 152 12.12 3.92 11.01
N ASN A 153 13.11 4.43 10.27
CA ASN A 153 14.12 5.32 10.83
C ASN A 153 13.49 6.62 11.34
N THR A 154 13.93 7.06 12.51
CA THR A 154 13.49 8.32 13.12
C THR A 154 14.57 8.90 14.01
N SER A 155 14.67 10.22 14.00
CA SER A 155 15.58 10.99 14.86
C SER A 155 15.06 11.15 16.29
N SER A 156 13.79 10.85 16.55
CA SER A 156 13.16 11.00 17.86
C SER A 156 13.12 9.69 18.64
N LYS A 157 13.66 9.70 19.87
CA LYS A 157 13.69 8.51 20.73
C LYS A 157 12.28 7.93 20.99
N TRP A 158 11.31 8.77 21.33
CA TRP A 158 9.94 8.28 21.59
C TRP A 158 9.33 7.63 20.33
N GLN A 159 9.61 8.19 19.15
CA GLN A 159 9.12 7.62 17.89
C GLN A 159 9.83 6.29 17.59
N ALA A 160 11.13 6.19 17.88
CA ALA A 160 11.87 4.95 17.75
C ALA A 160 11.27 3.84 18.64
N ASP A 161 10.89 4.18 19.87
CA ASP A 161 10.21 3.24 20.77
C ASP A 161 8.83 2.84 20.23
N GLN A 162 8.08 3.77 19.62
CA GLN A 162 6.82 3.43 18.94
C GLN A 162 7.02 2.51 17.73
N GLU A 163 8.05 2.73 16.92
CA GLU A 163 8.35 1.88 15.77
C GLU A 163 8.82 0.48 16.20
N LYS A 164 9.59 0.35 17.27
CA LYS A 164 9.92 -0.96 17.89
C LYS A 164 8.67 -1.70 18.37
N ASN A 165 7.71 -0.98 18.94
CA ASN A 165 6.43 -1.59 19.32
C ASN A 165 5.63 -2.06 18.11
N LEU A 166 5.70 -1.35 16.99
CA LEU A 166 5.09 -1.79 15.73
C LEU A 166 5.78 -3.05 15.19
N GLU A 167 7.12 -3.08 15.19
CA GLU A 167 7.88 -4.27 14.83
C GLU A 167 7.49 -5.48 15.69
N TYR A 168 7.43 -5.31 17.02
CA TYR A 168 6.94 -6.34 17.93
C TYR A 168 5.52 -6.81 17.60
N VAL A 169 4.61 -5.88 17.29
CA VAL A 169 3.25 -6.22 16.86
C VAL A 169 3.28 -7.07 15.60
N ALA A 170 4.11 -6.73 14.60
CA ALA A 170 4.22 -7.49 13.36
C ALA A 170 4.73 -8.92 13.60
N ILE A 171 5.81 -9.06 14.37
CA ILE A 171 6.43 -10.35 14.72
C ILE A 171 5.42 -11.25 15.44
N THR A 172 4.69 -10.70 16.41
CA THR A 172 3.72 -11.45 17.22
C THR A 172 2.39 -11.74 16.51
N ARG A 173 2.25 -11.43 15.21
CA ARG A 173 1.08 -11.90 14.44
C ARG A 173 1.24 -13.36 13.99
N ALA A 174 2.48 -13.86 13.93
CA ALA A 174 2.77 -15.23 13.54
C ALA A 174 2.49 -16.19 14.70
N LYS A 175 1.74 -17.27 14.45
CA LYS A 175 1.57 -18.36 15.42
C LYS A 175 2.67 -19.41 15.28
N ASN A 176 2.99 -19.79 14.04
CA ASN A 176 3.90 -20.90 13.75
C ASN A 176 5.11 -20.45 12.93
N GLU A 177 4.91 -19.69 11.85
CA GLU A 177 5.98 -19.28 10.94
C GLU A 177 5.97 -17.76 10.71
N LEU A 178 7.14 -17.15 10.85
CA LEU A 178 7.40 -15.76 10.47
C LEU A 178 8.46 -15.74 9.36
N ILE A 179 8.08 -15.22 8.19
CA ILE A 179 8.94 -15.19 7.01
C ILE A 179 9.24 -13.73 6.64
N TYR A 180 10.52 -13.40 6.50
CA TYR A 180 10.94 -12.10 5.99
C TYR A 180 11.20 -12.18 4.48
N ASP A 181 10.65 -11.22 3.73
CA ASP A 181 10.92 -11.08 2.31
C ASP A 181 12.17 -10.23 2.07
N ASN A 182 13.27 -10.92 1.78
CA ASN A 182 14.56 -10.30 1.49
C ASN A 182 14.85 -10.20 -0.01
N GLU A 183 13.91 -10.65 -0.86
CA GLU A 183 14.07 -10.74 -2.31
C GLU A 183 13.11 -9.80 -3.04
N TRP A 184 12.73 -8.70 -2.37
CA TRP A 184 11.73 -7.78 -2.88
C TRP A 184 12.08 -7.24 -4.27
N THR A 185 11.15 -7.43 -5.20
CA THR A 185 11.19 -6.83 -6.54
C THR A 185 9.97 -5.94 -6.78
N ASP A 186 10.21 -4.75 -7.32
CA ASP A 186 9.14 -3.86 -7.75
C ASP A 186 8.56 -4.27 -9.11
N LEU A 187 7.26 -3.98 -9.33
CA LEU A 187 6.60 -4.14 -10.62
C LEU A 187 7.37 -3.42 -11.73
N SER A 188 7.67 -4.14 -12.80
CA SER A 188 8.30 -3.56 -13.99
C SER A 188 7.31 -2.66 -14.76
N PRO A 189 7.82 -1.76 -15.65
CA PRO A 189 6.94 -1.00 -16.54
C PRO A 189 6.03 -1.88 -17.40
N GLU A 190 6.49 -3.07 -17.79
CA GLU A 190 5.73 -4.05 -18.56
C GLU A 190 4.59 -4.65 -17.74
N ASP A 191 4.81 -4.97 -16.47
CA ASP A 191 3.76 -5.43 -15.56
C ASP A 191 2.66 -4.36 -15.40
N ILE A 192 3.05 -3.09 -15.29
CA ILE A 192 2.11 -1.97 -15.21
C ILE A 192 1.25 -1.88 -16.48
N GLU A 193 1.82 -2.14 -17.66
CA GLU A 193 1.04 -2.13 -18.91
C GLU A 193 0.11 -3.36 -19.00
N ASN A 194 0.59 -4.55 -18.63
CA ASN A 194 -0.22 -5.76 -18.54
C ASN A 194 -1.44 -5.57 -17.62
N LEU A 195 -1.23 -4.90 -16.47
CA LEU A 195 -2.30 -4.53 -15.54
C LEU A 195 -3.34 -3.58 -16.13
N LYS A 196 -2.94 -2.63 -16.99
CA LYS A 196 -3.91 -1.76 -17.69
C LYS A 196 -4.78 -2.57 -18.64
N ASP A 197 -4.21 -3.56 -19.32
CA ASP A 197 -4.92 -4.42 -20.25
C ASP A 197 -5.86 -5.41 -19.54
N GLU A 198 -5.44 -6.01 -18.43
CA GLU A 198 -6.33 -6.79 -17.58
C GLU A 198 -7.50 -5.97 -17.03
N ASN A 199 -7.23 -4.75 -16.55
CA ASN A 199 -8.30 -3.84 -16.08
C ASN A 199 -9.28 -3.48 -17.20
N LYS A 200 -8.84 -3.37 -18.46
CA LYS A 200 -9.74 -3.22 -19.63
C LYS A 200 -10.60 -4.48 -19.83
N LYS A 201 -10.04 -5.69 -19.69
CA LYS A 201 -10.76 -6.98 -19.83
C LYS A 201 -11.79 -7.20 -18.72
N ILE A 202 -11.48 -6.85 -17.46
CA ILE A 202 -12.41 -6.94 -16.31
C ILE A 202 -13.62 -6.00 -16.52
N LYS A 203 -13.41 -4.81 -17.09
CA LYS A 203 -14.49 -3.88 -17.46
C LYS A 203 -15.33 -4.40 -18.64
N GLY A 204 -14.72 -5.09 -19.61
CA GLY A 204 -15.39 -5.65 -20.78
C GLY A 204 -16.31 -6.84 -20.48
N ARG A 205 -15.92 -7.74 -19.56
CA ARG A 205 -16.75 -8.91 -19.18
C ARG A 205 -18.05 -8.55 -18.46
N ARG A 206 -18.12 -7.42 -17.74
CA ARG A 206 -19.34 -6.97 -17.04
C ARG A 206 -20.37 -6.29 -17.94
N LYS A 207 -19.99 -5.79 -19.11
CA LYS A 207 -20.93 -5.17 -20.08
C LYS A 207 -21.71 -6.17 -20.94
N ARG A 208 -21.40 -7.47 -20.89
CA ARG A 208 -22.06 -8.53 -21.68
C ARG A 208 -23.09 -9.35 -20.88
N LYS A 209 -23.46 -8.92 -19.67
CA LYS A 209 -24.43 -9.61 -18.79
C LYS A 209 -25.67 -8.77 -18.43
N THR A 210 -26.03 -7.83 -19.31
CA THR A 210 -27.31 -7.10 -19.25
C THR A 210 -27.96 -7.17 -20.61
#